data_AF-A0A257YAQ1-F1
#
_entry.id   AF-A0A257YAQ1-F1
#
_cell.length_a   1.000
_cell.length_b   1.000
_cell.length_c   1.000
_cell.angle_alpha   90.00
_cell.angle_beta   90.00
_cell.angle_gamma   90.00
#
_symmetry.space_group_name_H-M   'P 1'
#
loop_
_entity.id
_entity.type
_entity.pdbx_description
1 polymer ?
#
loop_
_entity_poly.entity_id
_entity_poly.type
_entity_poly.pdbx_seq_one_letter_code
_entity_poly.pdbx_strand_id
1 'polypeptide(L)'
;MRLSLWSQFLTRWQGFRYNYGWSRYVPLLDGWLPRCAMLVPFIGYAILFNDSIANLVQFERLAGEHQSSWGLSSIDRLRCFYFALILLGAANVLFRLRRPHTMWLATNLRDYVARGLDYFTIGYYMEIHGTVRHEGHHTRHGKYYDSEWDGFLAAAVNDGEGTESVKRTGNWEEAKRQYGSLLRSMLIENFERFDVTKRVSLTICLIFAFIGYVLLLLPSAELFLKVTMSAFSM
;
A
#
# COMPACT_ATOMS: atom_id res chain seq x y z
N MET A 1 -17.31 -17.13 -31.88
CA MET A 1 -16.33 -18.05 -31.27
C MET A 1 -16.40 -17.88 -29.75
N ARG A 2 -17.08 -18.77 -29.00
CA ARG A 2 -17.23 -18.66 -27.54
C ARG A 2 -15.94 -19.13 -26.87
N LEU A 3 -15.19 -18.22 -26.28
CA LEU A 3 -14.07 -18.53 -25.39
C LEU A 3 -14.59 -19.43 -24.24
N SER A 4 -13.91 -20.55 -23.99
CA SER A 4 -14.26 -21.47 -22.90
C SER A 4 -14.26 -20.73 -21.56
N LEU A 5 -15.13 -21.12 -20.63
CA LEU A 5 -15.20 -20.53 -19.28
C LEU A 5 -13.81 -20.49 -18.60
N TRP A 6 -12.98 -21.50 -18.85
CA TRP A 6 -11.61 -21.56 -18.36
C TRP A 6 -10.71 -20.42 -18.87
N SER A 7 -10.76 -20.11 -20.17
CA SER A 7 -9.97 -19.01 -20.72
C SER A 7 -10.39 -17.65 -20.13
N GLN A 8 -11.69 -17.44 -19.91
CA GLN A 8 -12.19 -16.21 -19.29
C GLN A 8 -11.72 -16.08 -17.84
N PHE A 9 -11.72 -17.18 -17.08
CA PHE A 9 -11.19 -17.21 -15.71
C PHE A 9 -9.70 -16.89 -15.68
N LEU A 10 -8.89 -17.51 -16.55
CA LEU A 10 -7.44 -17.25 -16.62
C LEU A 10 -7.13 -15.79 -16.96
N THR A 11 -7.83 -15.20 -17.92
CA THR A 11 -7.65 -13.78 -18.26
C THR A 11 -8.01 -12.86 -17.09
N ARG A 12 -9.10 -13.15 -16.37
CA ARG A 12 -9.47 -12.39 -15.16
C ARG A 12 -8.44 -12.56 -14.05
N TRP A 13 -7.93 -13.77 -13.85
CA TRP A 13 -6.90 -14.04 -12.84
C TRP A 13 -5.57 -13.36 -13.17
N GLN A 14 -5.14 -13.37 -14.42
CA GLN A 14 -3.96 -12.63 -14.87
C GLN A 14 -4.15 -11.13 -14.67
N GLY A 15 -5.33 -10.60 -15.00
CA GLY A 15 -5.69 -9.21 -14.72
C GLY A 15 -5.61 -8.88 -13.23
N PHE A 16 -6.18 -9.72 -12.37
CA PHE A 16 -6.07 -9.56 -10.91
C PHE A 16 -4.62 -9.60 -10.45
N ARG A 17 -3.85 -10.60 -10.87
CA ARG A 17 -2.44 -10.77 -10.52
C ARG A 17 -1.58 -9.60 -11.01
N TYR A 18 -1.85 -9.06 -12.19
CA TYR A 18 -1.16 -7.88 -12.72
C TYR A 18 -1.47 -6.64 -11.86
N ASN A 19 -2.74 -6.47 -11.51
CA ASN A 19 -3.25 -5.36 -10.72
C ASN A 19 -2.99 -5.47 -9.21
N TYR A 20 -2.45 -6.59 -8.73
CA TYR A 20 -2.17 -6.82 -7.32
C TYR A 20 -0.83 -6.20 -6.91
N GLY A 21 -0.89 -4.89 -6.61
CA GLY A 21 0.25 -4.07 -6.20
C GLY A 21 -0.02 -3.28 -4.92
N TRP A 22 1.05 -2.82 -4.27
CA TRP A 22 0.99 -2.13 -2.97
C TRP A 22 0.18 -0.83 -3.02
N SER A 23 0.33 -0.04 -4.08
CA SER A 23 -0.26 1.28 -4.29
C SER A 23 -1.78 1.31 -4.09
N ARG A 24 -2.47 0.25 -4.54
CA ARG A 24 -3.94 0.11 -4.42
C ARG A 24 -4.42 -0.08 -2.99
N TYR A 25 -3.58 -0.66 -2.14
CA TYR A 25 -3.95 -1.00 -0.76
C TYR A 25 -3.42 0.01 0.27
N VAL A 26 -2.75 1.07 -0.18
CA VAL A 26 -2.28 2.15 0.71
C VAL A 26 -3.43 2.76 1.53
N PRO A 27 -4.60 3.09 0.97
CA PRO A 27 -5.69 3.66 1.78
C PRO A 27 -6.18 2.71 2.87
N LEU A 28 -6.12 1.40 2.62
CA LEU A 28 -6.55 0.35 3.55
C LEU A 28 -5.52 0.13 4.66
N LEU A 29 -4.23 0.08 4.31
CA LEU A 29 -3.13 -0.28 5.20
C LEU A 29 -2.53 0.92 5.94
N ASP A 30 -2.55 2.10 5.33
CA ASP A 30 -1.99 3.35 5.89
C ASP A 30 -3.01 4.50 5.93
N GLY A 31 -4.30 4.15 6.01
CA GLY A 31 -5.37 5.08 6.34
C GLY A 31 -5.29 5.60 7.78
N TRP A 32 -6.18 6.54 8.12
CA TRP A 32 -6.23 7.14 9.46
C TRP A 32 -6.49 6.10 10.56
N LEU A 33 -7.38 5.14 10.32
CA LEU A 33 -7.77 4.15 11.32
C LEU A 33 -6.62 3.20 11.70
N PRO A 34 -5.93 2.51 10.76
CA PRO A 34 -4.74 1.72 11.09
C PRO A 34 -3.63 2.53 11.78
N ARG A 35 -3.47 3.82 11.43
CA ARG A 35 -2.48 4.69 12.07
C ARG A 35 -2.81 4.96 13.53
N CYS A 36 -4.07 5.26 13.84
CA CYS A 36 -4.55 5.40 15.22
C CYS A 36 -4.45 4.08 15.98
N ALA A 37 -4.73 2.95 15.31
CA ALA A 37 -4.70 1.62 15.91
C ALA A 37 -3.30 1.22 16.43
N MET A 38 -2.22 1.81 15.91
CA MET A 38 -0.87 1.61 16.45
C MET A 38 -0.70 2.06 17.91
N LEU A 39 -1.53 2.99 18.40
CA LEU A 39 -1.48 3.46 19.78
C LEU A 39 -2.21 2.51 20.75
N VAL A 40 -3.05 1.62 20.24
CA VAL A 40 -3.94 0.78 21.04
C VAL A 40 -3.21 -0.21 21.94
N PRO A 41 -2.12 -0.89 21.51
CA PRO A 41 -1.34 -1.72 22.43
C PRO A 41 -0.83 -0.95 23.64
N PHE A 42 -0.39 0.30 23.45
CA PHE A 42 0.12 1.15 24.54
C PHE A 42 -1.00 1.57 25.49
N ILE A 43 -2.15 1.99 24.95
CA ILE A 43 -3.34 2.37 25.75
C ILE A 43 -3.88 1.16 26.49
N GLY A 44 -4.02 0.00 25.83
CA GLY A 44 -4.51 -1.23 26.44
C GLY A 44 -3.59 -1.73 27.54
N TYR A 45 -2.27 -1.66 27.33
CA TYR A 45 -1.29 -1.97 28.38
C TYR A 45 -1.41 -0.99 29.56
N ALA A 46 -1.51 0.31 29.31
CA ALA A 46 -1.69 1.31 30.37
C ALA A 46 -2.99 1.10 31.16
N ILE A 47 -4.07 0.65 30.51
CA ILE A 47 -5.33 0.29 31.16
C ILE A 47 -5.15 -0.94 32.05
N LEU A 48 -4.51 -2.00 31.55
CA LEU A 48 -4.29 -3.24 32.31
C LEU A 48 -3.40 -3.04 33.54
N PHE A 49 -2.45 -2.12 33.48
CA PHE A 49 -1.54 -1.80 34.59
C PHE A 49 -2.09 -0.74 35.55
N ASN A 50 -3.25 -0.15 35.25
CA ASN A 50 -3.89 0.78 36.16
C ASN A 50 -4.96 0.04 36.98
N ASP A 51 -4.59 -0.32 38.22
CA ASP A 51 -5.48 -0.98 39.19
C ASP A 51 -6.83 -0.26 39.38
N SER A 52 -6.87 1.06 39.15
CA SER A 52 -8.12 1.84 39.26
C SER A 52 -9.09 1.55 38.11
N ILE A 53 -8.59 1.23 36.90
CA ILE A 53 -9.42 0.86 35.75
C ILE A 53 -9.84 -0.62 35.84
N ALA A 54 -8.98 -1.49 36.35
CA ALA A 54 -9.33 -2.87 36.63
C ALA A 54 -10.53 -2.98 37.60
N ASN A 55 -10.60 -2.09 38.60
CA ASN A 55 -11.74 -1.99 39.52
C ASN A 55 -13.03 -1.44 38.87
N LEU A 56 -12.93 -0.57 37.86
CA LEU A 56 -14.08 -0.09 37.06
C LEU A 56 -14.65 -1.19 36.15
N VAL A 57 -13.80 -2.07 35.61
CA VAL A 57 -14.26 -3.22 34.80
C VAL A 57 -14.98 -4.26 35.66
N GLN A 58 -14.65 -4.38 36.95
CA GLN A 58 -15.41 -5.22 37.88
C GLN A 58 -16.83 -4.70 38.15
N PHE A 59 -17.14 -3.44 37.83
CA PHE A 59 -18.49 -2.89 37.93
C PHE A 59 -19.45 -3.49 36.90
N GLU A 60 -18.97 -4.10 35.80
CA GLU A 60 -19.80 -4.91 34.88
C GLU A 60 -20.34 -6.19 35.52
N ARG A 61 -19.67 -6.72 36.56
CA ARG A 61 -20.21 -7.84 37.35
C ARG A 61 -21.44 -7.44 38.17
N LEU A 62 -21.67 -6.13 38.35
CA LEU A 62 -22.79 -5.58 39.12
C LEU A 62 -23.91 -5.02 38.23
N ALA A 63 -23.69 -4.82 36.92
CA ALA A 63 -24.57 -4.03 36.05
C ALA A 63 -25.43 -4.81 35.03
N GLY A 64 -25.64 -6.12 35.21
CA GLY A 64 -26.91 -6.71 34.74
C GLY A 64 -26.85 -8.04 33.98
N GLU A 65 -27.37 -9.05 34.66
CA GLU A 65 -27.88 -10.33 34.17
C GLU A 65 -29.14 -10.17 33.29
N HIS A 66 -29.13 -9.34 32.25
CA HIS A 66 -30.16 -9.39 31.20
C HIS A 66 -29.52 -9.89 29.91
N GLN A 67 -29.11 -11.16 29.97
CA GLN A 67 -28.73 -11.95 28.80
C GLN A 67 -29.93 -12.08 27.87
N SER A 68 -30.06 -11.19 26.90
CA SER A 68 -30.74 -11.55 25.66
C SER A 68 -29.98 -12.74 25.07
N SER A 69 -30.63 -13.89 24.90
CA SER A 69 -30.04 -15.19 24.48
C SER A 69 -29.34 -15.20 23.12
N TRP A 70 -29.28 -14.05 22.43
CA TRP A 70 -28.73 -13.90 21.10
C TRP A 70 -27.81 -12.66 21.04
N GLY A 71 -26.50 -12.87 20.93
CA GLY A 71 -25.51 -11.79 20.76
C GLY A 71 -24.17 -12.00 21.47
N LEU A 72 -23.18 -11.16 21.16
CA LEU A 72 -21.90 -11.10 21.87
C LEU A 72 -22.10 -10.44 23.23
N SER A 73 -21.43 -10.97 24.26
CA SER A 73 -21.31 -10.31 25.56
C SER A 73 -20.57 -8.98 25.42
N SER A 74 -20.85 -8.01 26.30
CA SER A 74 -20.13 -6.71 26.34
C SER A 74 -18.61 -6.92 26.38
N ILE A 75 -18.16 -7.92 27.15
CA ILE A 75 -16.73 -8.25 27.26
C ILE A 75 -16.16 -8.81 25.96
N ASP A 76 -16.93 -9.62 25.23
CA ASP A 76 -16.49 -10.20 23.96
C ASP A 76 -16.45 -9.15 22.85
N ARG A 77 -17.39 -8.19 22.85
CA ARG A 77 -17.33 -7.02 21.96
C ARG A 77 -16.07 -6.20 22.21
N LEU A 78 -15.76 -5.91 23.49
CA LEU A 78 -14.55 -5.16 23.85
C LEU A 78 -13.28 -5.91 23.43
N ARG A 79 -13.23 -7.23 23.65
CA ARG A 79 -12.13 -8.10 23.18
C ARG A 79 -12.00 -8.06 21.65
N CYS A 80 -13.10 -8.19 20.91
CA CYS A 80 -13.11 -8.08 19.46
C CYS A 80 -12.53 -6.74 19.01
N PHE A 81 -12.99 -5.62 19.58
CA PHE A 81 -12.44 -4.29 19.28
C PHE A 81 -10.94 -4.20 19.57
N TYR A 82 -10.49 -4.69 20.72
CA TYR A 82 -9.08 -4.67 21.10
C TYR A 82 -8.20 -5.48 20.12
N PHE A 83 -8.55 -6.74 19.87
CA PHE A 83 -7.80 -7.58 18.93
C PHE A 83 -7.85 -7.04 17.51
N ALA A 84 -8.98 -6.49 17.09
CA ALA A 84 -9.13 -5.88 15.79
C ALA A 84 -8.14 -4.72 15.58
N LEU A 85 -8.06 -3.83 16.58
CA LEU A 85 -7.15 -2.69 16.55
C LEU A 85 -5.68 -3.14 16.60
N ILE A 86 -5.35 -4.16 17.39
CA ILE A 86 -3.99 -4.73 17.38
C ILE A 86 -3.63 -5.25 15.99
N LEU A 87 -4.52 -6.01 15.34
CA LEU A 87 -4.26 -6.58 14.03
C LEU A 87 -4.12 -5.48 12.96
N LEU A 88 -4.94 -4.42 13.02
CA LEU A 88 -4.81 -3.26 12.14
C LEU A 88 -3.50 -2.50 12.37
N GLY A 89 -3.11 -2.29 13.62
CA GLY A 89 -1.83 -1.67 13.97
C GLY A 89 -0.65 -2.51 13.48
N ALA A 90 -0.70 -3.83 13.69
CA ALA A 90 0.31 -4.77 13.20
C ALA A 90 0.40 -4.77 11.66
N ALA A 91 -0.74 -4.73 10.97
CA ALA A 91 -0.78 -4.60 9.51
C ALA A 91 -0.13 -3.29 9.03
N ASN A 92 -0.40 -2.16 9.70
CA ASN A 92 0.23 -0.87 9.39
C ASN A 92 1.75 -0.90 9.61
N VAL A 93 2.20 -1.43 10.76
CA VAL A 93 3.63 -1.56 11.07
C VAL A 93 4.32 -2.47 10.04
N LEU A 94 3.74 -3.63 9.75
CA LEU A 94 4.30 -4.55 8.75
C LEU A 94 4.35 -3.91 7.36
N PHE A 95 3.31 -3.19 6.97
CA PHE A 95 3.27 -2.41 5.73
C PHE A 95 4.43 -1.39 5.67
N ARG A 96 4.63 -0.61 6.74
CA ARG A 96 5.72 0.40 6.80
C ARG A 96 7.11 -0.22 6.71
N LEU A 97 7.32 -1.38 7.34
CA LEU A 97 8.61 -2.08 7.34
C LEU A 97 8.89 -2.82 6.03
N ARG A 98 7.85 -3.35 5.37
CA ARG A 98 8.01 -4.23 4.19
C ARG A 98 7.79 -3.54 2.86
N ARG A 99 7.16 -2.35 2.82
CA ARG A 99 6.90 -1.62 1.57
C ARG A 99 8.19 -1.40 0.76
N PRO A 100 8.14 -1.47 -0.58
CA PRO A 100 9.27 -1.16 -1.45
C PRO A 100 9.82 0.24 -1.20
N HIS A 101 11.13 0.43 -1.35
CA HIS A 101 11.79 1.72 -1.11
C HIS A 101 11.26 2.82 -2.02
N THR A 102 10.95 2.51 -3.29
CA THR A 102 10.38 3.47 -4.25
C THR A 102 9.07 4.10 -3.78
N MET A 103 8.27 3.38 -3.00
CA MET A 103 7.02 3.92 -2.44
C MET A 103 7.22 4.91 -1.30
N TRP A 104 8.45 5.06 -0.78
CA TRP A 104 8.76 6.10 0.19
C TRP A 104 8.72 7.49 -0.45
N LEU A 105 9.07 7.58 -1.74
CA LEU A 105 9.01 8.83 -2.49
C LEU A 105 7.57 9.23 -2.79
N ALA A 106 6.73 8.28 -3.20
CA ALA A 106 5.32 8.52 -3.48
C ALA A 106 4.51 7.22 -3.42
N THR A 107 3.27 7.32 -2.93
CA THR A 107 2.36 6.16 -2.79
C THR A 107 1.52 5.89 -4.03
N ASN A 108 1.48 6.83 -4.97
CA ASN A 108 0.73 6.72 -6.22
C ASN A 108 1.61 7.09 -7.42
N LEU A 109 1.23 6.57 -8.58
CA LEU A 109 2.00 6.70 -9.82
C LEU A 109 2.18 8.17 -10.25
N ARG A 110 1.11 8.98 -10.15
CA ARG A 110 1.13 10.38 -10.59
C ARG A 110 2.16 11.19 -9.81
N ASP A 111 2.13 11.09 -8.48
CA ASP A 111 3.07 11.79 -7.60
C ASP A 111 4.49 11.25 -7.75
N TYR A 112 4.63 9.94 -7.97
CA TYR A 112 5.93 9.33 -8.24
C TYR A 112 6.56 9.89 -9.51
N VAL A 113 5.80 9.96 -10.61
CA VAL A 113 6.28 10.49 -11.89
C VAL A 113 6.60 11.98 -11.77
N ALA A 114 5.74 12.76 -11.11
CA ALA A 114 5.98 14.20 -10.91
C ALA A 114 7.27 14.43 -10.11
N ARG A 115 7.43 13.77 -8.95
CA ARG A 115 8.63 13.88 -8.12
C ARG A 115 9.87 13.31 -8.81
N GLY A 116 9.73 12.22 -9.56
CA GLY A 116 10.83 11.62 -10.31
C GLY A 116 11.35 12.55 -11.39
N LEU A 117 10.46 13.25 -12.11
CA LEU A 117 10.88 14.29 -13.02
C LEU A 117 11.58 15.41 -12.26
N ASP A 118 11.00 15.93 -11.17
CA ASP A 118 11.58 17.10 -10.48
C ASP A 118 12.94 16.82 -9.83
N TYR A 119 13.14 15.65 -9.21
CA TYR A 119 14.28 15.39 -8.33
C TYR A 119 15.28 14.34 -8.83
N PHE A 120 14.93 13.47 -9.78
CA PHE A 120 15.86 12.43 -10.20
C PHE A 120 16.94 12.98 -11.11
N THR A 121 18.18 12.57 -10.81
CA THR A 121 19.35 12.84 -11.65
C THR A 121 19.44 11.83 -12.79
N ILE A 122 20.30 12.10 -13.76
CA ILE A 122 20.58 11.18 -14.86
C ILE A 122 20.97 9.77 -14.38
N GLY A 123 21.74 9.67 -13.29
CA GLY A 123 22.19 8.40 -12.73
C GLY A 123 21.02 7.48 -12.35
N TYR A 124 19.94 8.04 -11.79
CA TYR A 124 18.73 7.27 -11.50
C TYR A 124 18.06 6.72 -12.77
N TYR A 125 18.00 7.51 -13.84
CA TYR A 125 17.45 7.02 -15.11
C TYR A 125 18.34 5.96 -15.75
N MET A 126 19.67 6.08 -15.63
CA MET A 126 20.61 5.05 -16.08
C MET A 126 20.43 3.74 -15.31
N GLU A 127 20.20 3.81 -14.00
CA GLU A 127 19.87 2.63 -13.18
C GLU A 127 18.56 1.98 -13.66
N ILE A 128 17.51 2.77 -13.87
CA ILE A 128 16.22 2.26 -14.41
C ILE A 128 16.43 1.60 -15.77
N HIS A 129 17.16 2.24 -16.69
CA HIS A 129 17.47 1.67 -18.00
C HIS A 129 18.21 0.33 -17.87
N GLY A 130 19.25 0.27 -17.03
CA GLY A 130 20.01 -0.94 -16.75
C GLY A 130 19.11 -2.07 -16.23
N THR A 131 18.27 -1.78 -15.23
CA THR A 131 17.32 -2.75 -14.67
C THR A 131 16.34 -3.25 -15.73
N VAL A 132 15.74 -2.37 -16.53
CA VAL A 132 14.78 -2.78 -17.58
C VAL A 132 15.46 -3.62 -18.66
N ARG A 133 16.71 -3.30 -19.02
CA ARG A 133 17.48 -4.06 -20.03
C ARG A 133 17.92 -5.42 -19.52
N HIS A 134 18.32 -5.53 -18.25
CA HIS A 134 18.78 -6.80 -17.68
C HIS A 134 17.64 -7.73 -17.26
N GLU A 135 16.56 -7.19 -16.69
CA GLU A 135 15.44 -7.98 -16.18
C GLU A 135 14.25 -8.07 -17.15
N GLY A 136 14.29 -7.33 -18.26
CA GLY A 136 13.18 -7.20 -19.22
C GLY A 136 12.09 -6.24 -18.74
N HIS A 137 11.10 -5.93 -19.57
CA HIS A 137 10.03 -4.96 -19.27
C HIS A 137 8.80 -5.60 -18.58
N HIS A 138 8.16 -4.88 -17.66
CA HIS A 138 6.89 -5.25 -17.03
C HIS A 138 5.68 -4.67 -17.77
N THR A 139 5.80 -3.46 -18.31
CA THR A 139 4.73 -2.73 -18.96
C THR A 139 5.05 -2.43 -20.42
N ARG A 140 4.06 -1.91 -21.16
CA ARG A 140 4.29 -1.43 -22.53
C ARG A 140 5.23 -0.22 -22.57
N HIS A 141 5.34 0.54 -21.47
CA HIS A 141 6.22 1.70 -21.39
C HIS A 141 7.70 1.29 -21.40
N GLY A 142 8.04 0.14 -20.80
CA GLY A 142 9.39 -0.41 -20.87
C GLY A 142 9.75 -1.10 -22.19
N LYS A 143 8.81 -1.26 -23.14
CA LYS A 143 9.06 -1.99 -24.39
C LYS A 143 9.65 -1.12 -25.51
N TYR A 144 9.24 0.15 -25.59
CA TYR A 144 9.53 1.01 -26.74
C TYR A 144 10.42 2.22 -26.40
N TYR A 145 10.96 2.26 -25.19
CA TYR A 145 11.70 3.42 -24.70
C TYR A 145 13.15 3.46 -25.22
N ASP A 146 13.73 2.31 -25.58
CA ASP A 146 15.14 2.21 -26.00
C ASP A 146 15.48 3.01 -27.28
N SER A 147 14.50 3.25 -28.16
CA SER A 147 14.75 3.98 -29.42
C SER A 147 15.13 5.45 -29.22
N GLU A 148 14.72 6.04 -28.10
CA GLU A 148 15.01 7.44 -27.76
C GLU A 148 16.13 7.56 -26.70
N TRP A 149 16.54 6.43 -26.09
CA TRP A 149 17.47 6.43 -24.97
C TRP A 149 18.86 6.94 -25.33
N ASP A 150 19.44 6.46 -26.43
CA ASP A 150 20.79 6.89 -26.85
C ASP A 150 20.82 8.39 -27.19
N GLY A 151 19.75 8.90 -27.81
CA GLY A 151 19.60 10.33 -28.10
C GLY A 151 19.47 11.17 -26.83
N PHE A 152 18.69 10.70 -25.86
CA PHE A 152 18.59 11.33 -24.55
C PHE A 152 19.95 11.35 -23.83
N LEU A 153 20.67 10.23 -23.79
CA LEU A 153 21.96 10.14 -23.12
C LEU A 153 22.99 11.09 -23.75
N ALA A 154 23.03 11.15 -25.09
CA ALA A 154 23.90 12.08 -25.81
C ALA A 154 23.56 13.56 -25.56
N ALA A 155 22.28 13.89 -25.37
CA ALA A 155 21.86 15.26 -25.06
C ALA A 155 22.10 15.65 -23.59
N ALA A 156 22.05 14.67 -22.68
CA ALA A 156 22.09 14.87 -21.24
C ALA A 156 23.51 14.82 -20.65
N VAL A 157 24.42 14.03 -21.22
CA VAL A 157 25.80 13.80 -20.75
C VAL A 157 26.77 14.68 -21.51
N ASN A 158 27.86 15.11 -20.86
CA ASN A 158 28.93 15.84 -21.52
C ASN A 158 29.80 14.90 -22.36
N ASP A 159 30.24 15.36 -23.53
CA ASP A 159 31.17 14.57 -24.34
C ASP A 159 32.48 14.31 -23.59
N GLY A 160 32.85 13.05 -23.49
CA GLY A 160 34.06 12.62 -22.77
C GLY A 160 33.94 12.69 -21.24
N GLU A 161 32.75 12.76 -20.67
CA GLU A 161 32.54 12.72 -19.21
C GLU A 161 33.25 11.50 -18.59
N GLY A 162 34.12 11.74 -17.60
CA GLY A 162 35.02 10.73 -17.02
C GLY A 162 36.41 10.64 -17.64
N THR A 163 36.75 11.48 -18.62
CA THR A 163 38.09 11.59 -19.24
C THR A 163 38.71 12.97 -19.01
N GLU A 164 39.99 13.16 -19.35
CA GLU A 164 40.66 14.46 -19.26
C GLU A 164 40.14 15.49 -20.28
N SER A 165 39.43 15.05 -21.32
CA SER A 165 38.96 15.89 -22.43
C SER A 165 37.47 16.22 -22.38
N VAL A 166 36.91 16.48 -21.20
CA VAL A 166 35.46 16.77 -21.05
C VAL A 166 35.09 18.07 -21.77
N LYS A 167 34.14 17.98 -22.70
CA LYS A 167 33.50 19.16 -23.31
C LYS A 167 32.12 19.33 -22.69
N ARG A 168 31.82 20.53 -22.18
CA ARG A 168 30.52 20.86 -21.56
C ARG A 168 29.43 21.06 -22.63
N THR A 169 29.06 19.98 -23.30
CA THR A 169 28.04 19.96 -24.36
C THR A 169 26.67 19.53 -23.86
N GLY A 170 26.60 18.78 -22.75
CA GLY A 170 25.36 18.27 -22.19
C GLY A 170 24.56 19.36 -21.46
N ASN A 171 23.25 19.40 -21.71
CA ASN A 171 22.32 20.26 -20.97
C ASN A 171 21.16 19.41 -20.42
N TRP A 172 21.26 19.04 -19.14
CA TRP A 172 20.29 18.20 -18.46
C TRP A 172 18.85 18.72 -18.56
N GLU A 173 18.63 20.00 -18.29
CA GLU A 173 17.27 20.58 -18.28
C GLU A 173 16.66 20.61 -19.68
N GLU A 174 17.47 20.89 -20.70
CA GLU A 174 17.03 20.86 -22.10
C GLU A 174 16.71 19.42 -22.54
N ALA A 175 17.58 18.47 -22.24
CA ALA A 175 17.37 17.05 -22.54
C ALA A 175 16.11 16.52 -21.84
N LYS A 176 15.90 16.88 -20.57
CA LYS A 176 14.69 16.52 -19.82
C LYS A 176 13.42 17.10 -20.43
N ARG A 177 13.48 18.32 -20.95
CA ARG A 177 12.35 18.95 -21.67
C ARG A 177 12.07 18.25 -22.99
N GLN A 178 13.11 17.96 -23.77
CA GLN A 178 13.02 17.32 -25.07
C GLN A 178 12.52 15.87 -24.97
N TYR A 179 13.06 15.10 -24.01
CA TYR A 179 12.80 13.67 -23.82
C TYR A 179 11.84 13.38 -22.65
N GLY A 180 10.99 14.34 -22.28
CA GLY A 180 10.10 14.19 -21.12
C GLY A 180 9.13 12.99 -21.22
N SER A 181 8.72 12.59 -22.42
CA SER A 181 7.89 11.39 -22.67
C SER A 181 8.62 10.09 -22.34
N LEU A 182 9.89 9.99 -22.74
CA LEU A 182 10.78 8.87 -22.44
C LEU A 182 10.95 8.72 -20.94
N LEU A 183 11.33 9.81 -20.25
CA LEU A 183 11.55 9.80 -18.80
C LEU A 183 10.30 9.40 -18.03
N ARG A 184 9.13 9.92 -18.42
CA ARG A 184 7.85 9.48 -17.84
C ARG A 184 7.60 7.99 -18.04
N SER A 185 7.85 7.47 -19.24
CA SER A 185 7.67 6.04 -19.54
C SER A 185 8.59 5.16 -18.69
N MET A 186 9.85 5.56 -18.51
CA MET A 186 10.79 4.88 -17.63
C MET A 186 10.34 4.92 -16.16
N LEU A 187 9.85 6.07 -15.68
CA LEU A 187 9.34 6.20 -14.31
C LEU A 187 8.09 5.35 -14.08
N ILE A 188 7.17 5.28 -15.05
CA ILE A 188 5.98 4.43 -14.98
C ILE A 188 6.38 2.96 -14.91
N GLU A 189 7.27 2.52 -15.81
CA GLU A 189 7.80 1.16 -15.81
C GLU A 189 8.47 0.80 -14.48
N ASN A 190 9.28 1.71 -13.93
CA ASN A 190 9.93 1.50 -12.65
C ASN A 190 8.93 1.42 -11.49
N PHE A 191 7.96 2.33 -11.43
CA PHE A 191 6.94 2.33 -10.39
C PHE A 191 6.16 1.02 -10.39
N GLU A 192 5.62 0.62 -11.54
CA GLU A 192 4.81 -0.59 -11.69
C GLU A 192 5.60 -1.85 -11.35
N ARG A 193 6.88 -1.92 -11.75
CA ARG A 193 7.79 -3.02 -11.36
C ARG A 193 7.89 -3.13 -9.84
N PHE A 194 8.21 -2.04 -9.16
CA PHE A 194 8.37 -2.08 -7.71
C PHE A 194 7.04 -2.27 -6.98
N ASP A 195 5.93 -1.77 -7.52
CA ASP A 195 4.60 -1.89 -6.93
C ASP A 195 4.13 -3.35 -6.83
N VAL A 196 4.66 -4.23 -7.66
CA VAL A 196 4.35 -5.67 -7.62
C VAL A 196 5.39 -6.53 -6.90
N THR A 197 6.44 -5.93 -6.33
CA THR A 197 7.46 -6.69 -5.58
C THR A 197 6.94 -7.13 -4.20
N LYS A 198 7.59 -8.14 -3.58
CA LYS A 198 7.28 -8.61 -2.21
C LYS A 198 5.78 -8.95 -1.96
N ARG A 199 5.10 -9.53 -2.96
CA ARG A 199 3.65 -9.84 -2.90
C ARG A 199 3.24 -10.65 -1.69
N VAL A 200 4.07 -11.60 -1.25
CA VAL A 200 3.81 -12.41 -0.06
C VAL A 200 3.66 -11.52 1.19
N SER A 201 4.53 -10.51 1.34
CA SER A 201 4.42 -9.55 2.45
C SER A 201 3.15 -8.71 2.36
N LEU A 202 2.77 -8.28 1.14
CA LEU A 202 1.49 -7.59 0.92
C LEU A 202 0.30 -8.49 1.31
N THR A 203 0.29 -9.76 0.89
CA THR A 203 -0.78 -10.71 1.26
C THR A 203 -0.90 -10.87 2.77
N ILE A 204 0.22 -11.00 3.48
CA ILE A 204 0.21 -11.08 4.95
C ILE A 204 -0.38 -9.80 5.56
N CYS A 205 0.05 -8.61 5.11
CA CYS A 205 -0.52 -7.34 5.58
C CYS A 205 -2.04 -7.28 5.36
N LEU A 206 -2.51 -7.73 4.19
CA LEU A 206 -3.92 -7.73 3.85
C LEU A 206 -4.74 -8.74 4.66
N ILE A 207 -4.18 -9.92 4.99
CA ILE A 207 -4.84 -10.88 5.87
C ILE A 207 -5.02 -10.28 7.26
N PHE A 208 -3.98 -9.69 7.84
CA PHE A 208 -4.06 -9.03 9.15
C PHE A 208 -5.09 -7.90 9.13
N ALA A 209 -5.02 -7.04 8.11
CA ALA A 209 -5.98 -5.95 7.95
C ALA A 209 -7.41 -6.46 7.81
N PHE A 210 -7.63 -7.47 6.95
CA PHE A 210 -8.94 -8.05 6.71
C PHE A 210 -9.55 -8.65 7.98
N ILE A 211 -8.80 -9.48 8.71
CA ILE A 211 -9.26 -10.05 9.98
C ILE A 211 -9.56 -8.92 10.98
N GLY A 212 -8.70 -7.90 11.06
CA GLY A 212 -8.93 -6.72 11.88
C GLY A 212 -10.25 -6.01 11.55
N TYR A 213 -10.50 -5.69 10.27
CA TYR A 213 -11.74 -5.05 9.86
C TYR A 213 -12.98 -5.92 10.10
N VAL A 214 -12.88 -7.24 9.89
CA VAL A 214 -13.98 -8.17 10.20
C VAL A 214 -14.30 -8.16 11.70
N LEU A 215 -13.28 -8.20 12.56
CA LEU A 215 -13.47 -8.15 14.01
C LEU A 215 -14.03 -6.80 14.49
N LEU A 216 -13.75 -5.67 13.82
CA LEU A 216 -14.43 -4.40 14.08
C LEU A 216 -15.88 -4.41 13.62
N LEU A 217 -16.16 -5.05 12.49
CA LEU A 217 -17.48 -5.06 11.87
C LEU A 217 -18.49 -5.89 12.67
N LEU A 218 -18.07 -7.04 13.22
CA LEU A 218 -18.96 -7.95 13.96
C LEU A 218 -19.76 -7.25 15.10
N PRO A 219 -19.12 -6.60 16.10
CA PRO A 219 -19.86 -5.95 17.17
C PRO A 219 -20.67 -4.74 16.68
N SER A 220 -20.17 -4.04 15.66
CA SER A 220 -20.85 -2.88 15.05
C SER A 220 -22.13 -3.29 14.32
N ALA A 221 -22.06 -4.38 13.55
CA ALA A 221 -23.20 -4.95 12.82
C ALA A 221 -24.25 -5.51 13.79
N GLU A 222 -23.82 -6.18 14.86
CA GLU A 222 -24.73 -6.68 15.89
C GLU A 222 -25.51 -5.53 16.54
N LEU A 223 -24.82 -4.46 16.94
CA LEU A 223 -25.45 -3.29 17.56
C LEU A 223 -26.42 -2.61 16.58
N PHE A 224 -26.02 -2.43 15.32
CA PHE A 224 -26.88 -1.89 14.28
C PHE A 224 -28.15 -2.72 14.07
N LEU A 225 -28.04 -4.04 13.98
CA LEU A 225 -29.19 -4.94 13.85
C LEU A 225 -30.14 -4.82 15.04
N LYS A 226 -29.62 -4.77 16.27
CA LYS A 226 -30.45 -4.58 17.48
C LYS A 226 -31.21 -3.25 17.46
N VAL A 227 -30.54 -2.16 17.07
CA VAL A 227 -31.18 -0.84 16.97
C VAL A 227 -32.27 -0.84 15.90
N THR A 228 -32.01 -1.40 14.72
CA THR A 228 -33.01 -1.48 13.66
C THR A 228 -34.21 -2.33 14.06
N MET A 229 -34.00 -3.51 14.64
CA MET A 229 -35.08 -4.37 15.12
C MET A 229 -35.93 -3.68 16.19
N SER A 230 -35.30 -2.98 17.14
CA SER A 230 -36.02 -2.22 18.17
C SER A 230 -36.85 -1.07 17.60
N ALA A 231 -36.40 -0.44 16.51
CA ALA A 231 -37.13 0.66 15.87
C ALA A 231 -38.37 0.19 15.09
N PHE A 232 -38.35 -1.05 14.55
CA PHE A 232 -39.49 -1.63 13.82
C PHE A 232 -40.46 -2.42 14.70
N SER A 233 -40.08 -2.76 15.93
CA SER A 233 -40.96 -3.40 16.92
C SER A 233 -41.80 -2.43 17.75
N MET A 234 -41.60 -1.11 17.57
CA MET A 234 -42.46 -0.05 18.10
C MET A 234 -43.52 0.33 17.09
#